data_AF-E0NG30-F1
#
_entry.id   AF-E0NG30-F1
#
_cell.length_a   1.000
_cell.length_b   1.000
_cell.length_c   1.000
_cell.angle_alpha   90.00
_cell.angle_beta   90.00
_cell.angle_gamma   90.00
#
_symmetry.space_group_name_H-M   'P 1'
#
loop_
_entity.id
_entity.type
_entity.pdbx_description
1 polymer ?
#
loop_
_entity_poly.entity_id
_entity_poly.type
_entity_poly.pdbx_seq_one_letter_code
_entity_poly.pdbx_strand_id
1 'polypeptide(L)'
;MQRDLRIDFLRALAILLIILAHIDPSNLVFQARAFDVPLMTILMGSSYFISSSRHSDERYGTYLLKRFRRLIIPTWGFLILYFISIWLFTLVTKDGFPYSFSKMMASFLMSTNHGIGYTWIFLIFFEVAIFLPFLKKMFEKKQSKKFMVGGVVLITLLSWLYDQYSSTFFSTFVSVVLGIVAYGLLAYLGMVALKQSKKQNLVLTGVFLLVYIMLGYLRSDFGVETFKFPPELQYVAYGAGISLLLFTVTTIVNKYFEKVNPKWLIWLSKNSLTIYYVHIFAIRVVNRVPYLNRWWETRYLFLVGSSLVLTYIWIKFKNASALNRLFK
;
A
#
# COMPACT_ATOMS: atom_id res chain seq x y z
N MET A 1 -1.41 23.67 -10.72
CA MET A 1 -2.29 23.32 -9.58
C MET A 1 -1.47 22.91 -8.37
N GLN A 2 -1.81 23.50 -7.23
CA GLN A 2 -1.21 23.32 -5.90
C GLN A 2 -1.28 21.86 -5.42
N ARG A 3 -0.34 21.47 -4.56
CA ARG A 3 -0.25 20.14 -3.94
C ARG A 3 -1.46 19.90 -3.02
N ASP A 4 -2.07 18.71 -3.09
CA ASP A 4 -3.23 18.36 -2.27
C ASP A 4 -2.78 17.79 -0.91
N LEU A 5 -2.89 18.61 0.14
CA LEU A 5 -2.42 18.25 1.49
C LEU A 5 -3.23 17.12 2.14
N ARG A 6 -4.47 16.86 1.68
CA ARG A 6 -5.26 15.73 2.16
C ARG A 6 -4.60 14.41 1.78
N ILE A 7 -4.17 14.32 0.52
CA ILE A 7 -3.45 13.16 0.00
C ILE A 7 -2.14 12.96 0.76
N ASP A 8 -1.46 14.05 1.13
CA ASP A 8 -0.23 13.97 1.91
C ASP A 8 -0.46 13.48 3.32
N PHE A 9 -1.47 14.01 4.01
CA PHE A 9 -1.82 13.57 5.36
C PHE A 9 -2.13 12.08 5.38
N LEU A 10 -3.00 11.65 4.47
CA LEU A 10 -3.43 10.26 4.41
C LEU A 10 -2.28 9.32 4.00
N ARG A 11 -1.38 9.75 3.12
CA ARG A 11 -0.19 8.96 2.77
C ARG A 11 0.78 8.84 3.94
N ALA A 12 0.96 9.91 4.71
CA ALA A 12 1.78 9.91 5.92
C ALA A 12 1.17 8.98 6.99
N LEU A 13 -0.15 9.02 7.19
CA LEU A 13 -0.85 8.08 8.06
C LEU A 13 -0.67 6.63 7.59
N ALA A 14 -0.91 6.36 6.31
CA ALA A 14 -0.83 5.01 5.77
C ALA A 14 0.55 4.38 5.94
N ILE A 15 1.65 5.12 5.70
CA ILE A 15 2.99 4.57 5.91
C ILE A 15 3.29 4.26 7.38
N LEU A 16 2.77 5.06 8.32
CA LEU A 16 2.91 4.78 9.75
C LEU A 16 2.13 3.51 10.15
N LEU A 17 0.91 3.33 9.62
CA LEU A 17 0.12 2.13 9.85
C LEU A 17 0.72 0.88 9.21
N ILE A 18 1.36 1.01 8.04
CA ILE A 18 2.14 -0.08 7.44
C ILE A 18 3.28 -0.51 8.35
N ILE A 19 4.01 0.44 8.97
CA ILE A 19 5.06 0.08 9.95
C ILE A 19 4.44 -0.64 11.15
N LEU A 20 3.27 -0.16 11.62
CA LEU A 20 2.52 -0.78 12.72
C LEU A 20 2.12 -2.24 12.42
N ALA A 21 1.94 -2.62 11.15
CA ALA A 21 1.65 -4.00 10.77
C ALA A 21 2.79 -4.99 11.07
N HIS A 22 4.02 -4.51 11.22
CA HIS A 22 5.22 -5.35 11.28
C HIS A 22 5.83 -5.48 12.68
N ILE A 23 5.07 -5.12 13.71
CA ILE A 23 5.51 -5.16 15.12
C ILE A 23 4.63 -6.03 16.00
N ASP A 24 3.72 -6.80 15.39
CA ASP A 24 2.78 -7.70 16.07
C ASP A 24 1.98 -6.96 17.18
N PRO A 25 1.23 -5.90 16.84
CA PRO A 25 0.42 -5.20 17.83
C PRO A 25 -0.73 -6.09 18.34
N SER A 26 -1.46 -5.65 19.36
CA SER A 26 -2.66 -6.38 19.82
C SER A 26 -3.62 -6.68 18.66
N ASN A 27 -4.32 -7.82 18.70
CA ASN A 27 -5.18 -8.25 17.60
C ASN A 27 -6.18 -7.16 17.17
N LEU A 28 -6.78 -6.45 18.14
CA LEU A 28 -7.68 -5.33 17.84
C LEU A 28 -7.00 -4.27 16.98
N VAL A 29 -5.78 -3.85 17.35
CA VAL A 29 -5.01 -2.86 16.58
C VAL A 29 -4.59 -3.42 15.22
N PHE A 30 -4.20 -4.70 15.15
CA PHE A 30 -3.79 -5.38 13.92
C PHE A 30 -4.92 -5.45 12.89
N GLN A 31 -6.13 -5.76 13.32
CA GLN A 31 -7.33 -5.76 12.47
C GLN A 31 -7.75 -4.32 12.13
N ALA A 32 -7.75 -3.42 13.11
CA ALA A 32 -8.18 -2.04 12.90
C ALA A 32 -7.31 -1.30 11.88
N ARG A 33 -5.99 -1.52 11.86
CA ARG A 33 -5.07 -0.86 10.92
C ARG A 33 -5.09 -1.42 9.50
N ALA A 34 -5.78 -2.54 9.24
CA ALA A 34 -5.77 -3.29 7.98
C ALA A 34 -6.25 -2.51 6.73
N PHE A 35 -6.76 -1.28 6.90
CA PHE A 35 -7.08 -0.38 5.80
C PHE A 35 -5.85 0.38 5.25
N ASP A 36 -4.66 0.20 5.82
CA ASP A 36 -3.42 0.87 5.43
C ASP A 36 -3.06 0.75 3.93
N VAL A 37 -3.07 -0.48 3.40
CA VAL A 37 -2.85 -0.79 1.99
C VAL A 37 -4.02 -0.31 1.12
N PRO A 38 -5.31 -0.58 1.47
CA PRO A 38 -6.44 -0.01 0.76
C PRO A 38 -6.40 1.51 0.64
N LEU A 39 -6.00 2.21 1.71
CA LEU A 39 -5.83 3.65 1.72
C LEU A 39 -4.74 4.09 0.73
N MET A 40 -3.57 3.45 0.74
CA MET A 40 -2.51 3.75 -0.25
C MET A 40 -2.99 3.58 -1.69
N THR A 41 -3.77 2.54 -1.96
CA THR A 41 -4.33 2.25 -3.29
C THR A 41 -5.36 3.30 -3.73
N ILE A 42 -6.26 3.72 -2.83
CA ILE A 42 -7.19 4.83 -3.06
C ILE A 42 -6.41 6.11 -3.38
N LEU A 43 -5.40 6.45 -2.57
CA LEU A 43 -4.57 7.65 -2.79
C LEU A 43 -3.77 7.59 -4.09
N MET A 44 -3.36 6.40 -4.52
CA MET A 44 -2.71 6.18 -5.82
C MET A 44 -3.66 6.52 -6.96
N GLY A 45 -4.91 6.05 -6.90
CA GLY A 45 -5.96 6.38 -7.87
C GLY A 45 -6.28 7.88 -7.91
N SER A 46 -6.47 8.49 -6.74
CA SER A 46 -6.67 9.95 -6.62
C SER A 46 -5.51 10.74 -7.22
N SER A 47 -4.27 10.37 -6.86
CA SER A 47 -3.06 11.04 -7.36
C SER A 47 -2.91 10.89 -8.87
N TYR A 48 -3.20 9.70 -9.41
CA TYR A 48 -3.18 9.46 -10.84
C TYR A 48 -4.19 10.32 -11.57
N PHE A 49 -5.43 10.37 -11.10
CA PHE A 49 -6.48 11.18 -11.70
C PHE A 49 -6.09 12.67 -11.77
N ILE A 50 -5.55 13.23 -10.68
CA ILE A 50 -5.05 14.62 -10.65
C ILE A 50 -3.88 14.82 -11.61
N SER A 51 -2.94 13.88 -11.69
CA SER A 51 -1.75 14.00 -12.54
C SER A 51 -2.03 13.83 -14.03
N SER A 52 -2.93 12.90 -14.39
CA SER A 52 -3.25 12.56 -15.77
C SER A 52 -4.04 13.66 -16.47
N SER A 53 -4.84 14.45 -15.73
CA SER A 53 -5.45 15.68 -16.27
C SER A 53 -4.42 16.74 -16.67
N ARG A 54 -3.15 16.63 -16.24
CA ARG A 54 -2.06 17.58 -16.59
C ARG A 54 -1.21 17.09 -17.75
N HIS A 55 -1.25 15.78 -18.02
CA HIS A 55 -0.46 15.10 -19.03
C HIS A 55 -1.40 14.24 -19.88
N SER A 56 -2.45 14.87 -20.43
CA SER A 56 -3.49 14.18 -21.21
C SER A 56 -2.93 13.42 -22.41
N ASP A 57 -1.82 13.93 -22.96
CA ASP A 57 -1.22 13.43 -24.21
C ASP A 57 -0.06 12.45 -23.94
N GLU A 58 0.15 12.06 -22.69
CA GLU A 58 1.19 11.09 -22.34
C GLU A 58 0.86 9.72 -22.95
N ARG A 59 1.80 9.23 -23.78
CA ARG A 59 1.70 7.88 -24.34
C ARG A 59 1.74 6.83 -23.24
N TYR A 60 0.91 5.80 -23.38
CA TYR A 60 0.79 4.72 -22.41
C TYR A 60 2.14 4.05 -22.07
N GLY A 61 2.97 3.77 -23.07
CA GLY A 61 4.31 3.19 -22.85
C GLY A 61 5.23 4.09 -22.02
N THR A 62 5.20 5.40 -22.24
CA THR A 62 5.98 6.38 -21.45
C THR A 62 5.49 6.43 -20.00
N TYR A 63 4.17 6.44 -19.80
CA TYR A 63 3.55 6.35 -18.48
C TYR A 63 3.97 5.07 -17.74
N LEU A 64 3.85 3.91 -18.39
CA LEU A 64 4.22 2.62 -17.81
C LEU A 64 5.70 2.57 -17.42
N LEU A 65 6.58 3.04 -18.31
CA LEU A 65 8.01 3.05 -18.05
C LEU A 65 8.35 3.90 -16.82
N LYS A 66 7.70 5.07 -16.66
CA LYS A 66 7.85 5.90 -15.44
C LYS A 66 7.39 5.16 -14.19
N ARG A 67 6.31 4.38 -14.26
CA ARG A 67 5.81 3.58 -13.13
C ARG A 67 6.75 2.43 -12.79
N PHE A 68 7.23 1.72 -13.81
CA PHE A 68 8.21 0.65 -13.67
C PHE A 68 9.51 1.15 -13.02
N ARG A 69 10.08 2.25 -13.53
CA ARG A 69 11.29 2.88 -12.98
C ARG A 69 11.11 3.41 -11.57
N ARG A 70 9.87 3.73 -11.16
CA ARG A 70 9.58 4.24 -9.82
C ARG A 70 9.32 3.14 -8.79
N LEU A 71 8.71 2.03 -9.19
CA LEU A 71 8.28 0.96 -8.27
C LEU A 71 9.23 -0.23 -8.33
N ILE A 72 9.53 -0.76 -9.53
CA ILE A 72 10.25 -2.03 -9.68
C ILE A 72 11.76 -1.84 -9.50
N ILE A 73 12.36 -0.91 -10.25
CA ILE A 73 13.82 -0.69 -10.20
C ILE A 73 14.30 -0.34 -8.78
N PRO A 74 13.64 0.56 -8.02
CA PRO A 74 14.08 0.87 -6.65
C PRO A 74 13.87 -0.32 -5.70
N THR A 75 12.85 -1.16 -5.91
CA THR A 75 12.65 -2.38 -5.12
C THR A 75 13.81 -3.36 -5.35
N TRP A 76 14.21 -3.57 -6.61
CA TRP A 76 15.35 -4.43 -6.92
C TRP A 76 16.66 -3.89 -6.35
N GLY A 77 16.90 -2.58 -6.47
CA GLY A 77 18.05 -1.93 -5.83
C GLY A 77 18.04 -2.11 -4.30
N PHE A 78 16.88 -1.95 -3.66
CA PHE A 78 16.70 -2.24 -2.24
C PHE A 78 17.00 -3.70 -1.91
N LEU A 79 16.50 -4.67 -2.69
CA LEU A 79 16.71 -6.10 -2.44
C LEU A 79 18.18 -6.50 -2.54
N ILE A 80 18.90 -5.97 -3.54
CA ILE A 80 20.35 -6.17 -3.67
C ILE A 80 21.04 -5.67 -2.40
N LEU A 81 20.79 -4.41 -2.01
CA LEU A 81 21.37 -3.83 -0.81
C LEU A 81 21.00 -4.61 0.45
N TYR A 82 19.74 -5.05 0.56
CA TYR A 82 19.23 -5.81 1.69
C TYR A 82 19.95 -7.16 1.83
N PHE A 83 20.00 -7.97 0.77
CA PHE A 83 20.67 -9.27 0.83
C PHE A 83 22.17 -9.15 1.06
N ILE A 84 22.85 -8.17 0.45
CA ILE A 84 24.27 -7.89 0.73
C ILE A 84 24.46 -7.50 2.19
N SER A 85 23.61 -6.63 2.74
CA SER A 85 23.72 -6.19 4.14
C SER A 85 23.53 -7.37 5.12
N ILE A 86 22.57 -8.26 4.83
CA ILE A 86 22.37 -9.47 5.64
C ILE A 86 23.57 -10.41 5.53
N TRP A 87 24.11 -10.60 4.32
CA TRP A 87 25.29 -11.43 4.10
C TRP A 87 26.51 -10.88 4.86
N LEU A 88 26.80 -9.58 4.76
CA LEU A 88 27.86 -8.93 5.52
C LEU A 88 27.67 -9.08 7.03
N PHE A 89 26.43 -8.94 7.50
CA PHE A 89 26.10 -9.14 8.91
C PHE A 89 26.41 -10.57 9.37
N THR A 90 26.10 -11.58 8.54
CA THR A 90 26.41 -12.99 8.87
C THR A 90 27.91 -13.27 8.93
N LEU A 91 28.74 -12.54 8.19
CA LEU A 91 30.20 -12.64 8.32
C LEU A 91 30.71 -12.16 9.68
N VAL A 92 30.06 -11.13 10.25
CA VAL A 92 30.41 -10.56 11.55
C VAL A 92 29.91 -11.43 12.70
N THR A 93 28.66 -11.90 12.63
CA THR A 93 28.08 -12.74 13.70
C THR A 93 28.47 -14.21 13.62
N LYS A 94 29.08 -14.64 12.51
CA LYS A 94 29.40 -16.05 12.19
C LYS A 94 28.15 -16.95 12.13
N ASP A 95 26.98 -16.35 11.93
CA ASP A 95 25.74 -17.10 11.68
C ASP A 95 25.68 -17.59 10.23
N GLY A 96 24.87 -18.61 9.96
CA GLY A 96 24.55 -19.01 8.59
C GLY A 96 23.67 -17.97 7.88
N PHE A 97 23.85 -17.80 6.56
CA PHE A 97 22.98 -16.92 5.77
C PHE A 97 21.53 -17.45 5.76
N PRO A 98 20.53 -16.65 6.17
CA PRO A 98 19.21 -17.17 6.51
C PRO A 98 18.27 -17.38 5.31
N TYR A 99 18.73 -17.15 4.07
CA TYR A 99 17.89 -17.23 2.87
C TYR A 99 18.45 -18.19 1.83
N SER A 100 17.58 -19.05 1.29
CA SER A 100 17.89 -19.84 0.11
C SER A 100 17.86 -18.99 -1.15
N PHE A 101 18.55 -19.44 -2.20
CA PHE A 101 18.51 -18.79 -3.52
C PHE A 101 17.09 -18.67 -4.07
N SER A 102 16.26 -19.72 -3.91
CA SER A 102 14.85 -19.70 -4.31
C SER A 102 14.06 -18.58 -3.62
N LYS A 103 14.26 -18.40 -2.30
CA LYS A 103 13.61 -17.31 -1.55
C LYS A 103 14.10 -15.92 -1.98
N MET A 104 15.38 -15.79 -2.34
CA MET A 104 15.91 -14.56 -2.92
C MET A 104 15.24 -14.26 -4.26
N MET A 105 15.20 -15.23 -5.19
CA MET A 105 14.56 -15.07 -6.50
C MET A 105 13.07 -14.74 -6.37
N ALA A 106 12.34 -15.44 -5.50
CA ALA A 106 10.95 -15.13 -5.20
C ALA A 106 10.76 -13.70 -4.65
N SER A 107 11.75 -13.16 -3.93
CA SER A 107 11.72 -11.78 -3.45
C SER A 107 11.91 -10.76 -4.57
N PHE A 108 12.78 -11.05 -5.55
CA PHE A 108 12.96 -10.23 -6.76
C PHE A 108 11.73 -10.26 -7.68
N LEU A 109 11.01 -11.37 -7.71
CA LEU A 109 9.69 -11.49 -8.32
C LEU A 109 8.58 -10.84 -7.47
N MET A 110 8.91 -10.39 -6.25
CA MET A 110 7.97 -9.79 -5.30
C MET A 110 6.78 -10.69 -4.97
N SER A 111 7.03 -12.00 -4.92
CA SER A 111 6.01 -13.00 -4.61
C SER A 111 5.50 -12.86 -3.18
N THR A 112 4.17 -12.88 -3.02
CA THR A 112 3.48 -12.78 -1.72
C THR A 112 3.87 -13.90 -0.76
N ASN A 113 3.91 -15.14 -1.22
CA ASN A 113 4.03 -16.32 -0.33
C ASN A 113 5.44 -16.90 -0.25
N HIS A 114 6.33 -16.55 -1.18
CA HIS A 114 7.64 -17.19 -1.31
C HIS A 114 8.82 -16.23 -1.10
N GLY A 115 8.58 -14.92 -1.08
CA GLY A 115 9.62 -13.90 -0.86
C GLY A 115 9.92 -13.62 0.61
N ILE A 116 10.60 -12.50 0.87
CA ILE A 116 10.86 -11.98 2.22
C ILE A 116 9.62 -11.39 2.91
N GLY A 117 8.46 -11.33 2.23
CA GLY A 117 7.18 -10.88 2.80
C GLY A 117 6.91 -9.37 2.72
N TYR A 118 7.90 -8.54 2.36
CA TYR A 118 7.76 -7.08 2.35
C TYR A 118 7.58 -6.47 0.95
N THR A 119 7.78 -7.21 -0.13
CA THR A 119 7.89 -6.61 -1.47
C THR A 119 6.64 -6.74 -2.34
N TRP A 120 5.70 -7.62 -1.96
CA TRP A 120 4.49 -7.91 -2.72
C TRP A 120 3.64 -6.66 -3.01
N ILE A 121 3.63 -5.69 -2.09
CA ILE A 121 2.85 -4.47 -2.25
C ILE A 121 3.29 -3.64 -3.47
N PHE A 122 4.58 -3.70 -3.84
CA PHE A 122 5.09 -2.99 -5.01
C PHE A 122 4.62 -3.61 -6.32
N LEU A 123 4.49 -4.94 -6.34
CA LEU A 123 3.91 -5.66 -7.47
C LEU A 123 2.45 -5.27 -7.64
N ILE A 124 1.65 -5.32 -6.58
CA ILE A 124 0.25 -4.88 -6.59
C ILE A 124 0.11 -3.44 -7.08
N PHE A 125 0.90 -2.50 -6.56
CA PHE A 125 0.86 -1.11 -7.02
C PHE A 125 1.28 -0.95 -8.47
N PHE A 126 2.21 -1.76 -8.96
CA PHE A 126 2.59 -1.73 -10.37
C PHE A 126 1.49 -2.32 -11.26
N GLU A 127 0.92 -3.46 -10.89
CA GLU A 127 -0.20 -4.10 -11.58
C GLU A 127 -1.41 -3.17 -11.67
N VAL A 128 -1.84 -2.57 -10.56
CA VAL A 128 -2.92 -1.57 -10.59
C VAL A 128 -2.52 -0.36 -11.46
N ALA A 129 -1.24 0.04 -11.45
CA ALA A 129 -0.78 1.16 -12.26
C ALA A 129 -0.92 0.91 -13.77
N ILE A 130 -0.79 -0.35 -14.21
CA ILE A 130 -1.05 -0.77 -15.60
C ILE A 130 -2.50 -0.45 -15.99
N PHE A 131 -3.45 -0.71 -15.10
CA PHE A 131 -4.88 -0.52 -15.37
C PHE A 131 -5.41 0.89 -15.08
N LEU A 132 -4.67 1.75 -14.37
CA LEU A 132 -5.10 3.11 -14.04
C LEU A 132 -5.63 3.95 -15.24
N PRO A 133 -5.00 3.94 -16.43
CA PRO A 133 -5.53 4.63 -17.60
C PRO A 133 -6.89 4.10 -18.05
N PHE A 134 -7.09 2.78 -18.00
CA PHE A 134 -8.39 2.16 -18.28
C PHE A 134 -9.43 2.55 -17.24
N LEU A 135 -9.07 2.50 -15.94
CA LEU A 135 -9.95 2.92 -14.84
C LEU A 135 -10.42 4.37 -15.00
N LYS A 136 -9.51 5.28 -15.40
CA LYS A 136 -9.86 6.68 -15.71
C LYS A 136 -10.84 6.78 -16.88
N LYS A 137 -10.64 6.04 -17.96
CA LYS A 137 -11.60 6.01 -19.09
C LYS A 137 -13.00 5.57 -18.63
N MET A 138 -13.08 4.55 -17.78
CA MET A 138 -14.35 4.08 -17.23
C MET A 138 -14.99 5.14 -16.30
N PHE A 139 -14.17 5.86 -15.55
CA PHE A 139 -14.62 6.98 -14.72
C PHE A 139 -15.21 8.12 -15.57
N GLU A 140 -14.54 8.52 -16.64
CA GLU A 140 -14.94 9.62 -17.51
C GLU A 140 -16.21 9.32 -18.32
N LYS A 141 -16.50 8.04 -18.59
CA LYS A 141 -17.78 7.59 -19.16
C LYS A 141 -18.99 7.78 -18.24
N LYS A 142 -18.81 8.30 -17.02
CA LYS A 142 -19.85 8.49 -15.99
C LYS A 142 -20.59 7.19 -15.59
N GLN A 143 -19.95 6.03 -15.78
CA GLN A 143 -20.51 4.72 -15.45
C GLN A 143 -20.14 4.24 -14.04
N SER A 144 -19.86 5.15 -13.12
CA SER A 144 -19.25 4.83 -11.82
C SER A 144 -20.02 3.81 -10.99
N LYS A 145 -21.35 3.93 -10.92
CA LYS A 145 -22.19 2.95 -10.21
C LYS A 145 -22.06 1.55 -10.81
N LYS A 146 -22.18 1.42 -12.14
CA LYS A 146 -22.08 0.14 -12.85
C LYS A 146 -20.70 -0.50 -12.67
N PHE A 147 -19.64 0.31 -12.77
CA PHE A 147 -18.27 -0.16 -12.59
C PHE A 147 -18.02 -0.65 -11.15
N MET A 148 -18.48 0.08 -10.14
CA MET A 148 -18.33 -0.33 -8.74
C MET A 148 -19.10 -1.63 -8.44
N VAL A 149 -20.36 -1.73 -8.88
CA VAL A 149 -21.17 -2.95 -8.70
C VAL A 149 -20.53 -4.14 -9.43
N GLY A 150 -20.10 -3.94 -10.68
CA GLY A 150 -19.39 -4.98 -11.44
C GLY A 150 -18.10 -5.43 -10.77
N GLY A 151 -17.33 -4.50 -10.19
CA GLY A 151 -16.13 -4.81 -9.41
C GLY A 151 -16.43 -5.65 -8.17
N VAL A 152 -17.45 -5.28 -7.39
CA VAL A 152 -17.89 -6.05 -6.21
C VAL A 152 -18.33 -7.47 -6.60
N VAL A 153 -19.15 -7.60 -7.64
CA VAL A 153 -19.60 -8.91 -8.15
C VAL A 153 -18.40 -9.76 -8.60
N LEU A 154 -17.46 -9.15 -9.33
CA LEU A 154 -16.28 -9.86 -9.84
C LEU A 154 -15.34 -10.31 -8.71
N ILE A 155 -15.15 -9.49 -7.66
CA ILE A 155 -14.36 -9.88 -6.47
C ILE A 155 -15.00 -11.11 -5.81
N THR A 156 -16.32 -11.08 -5.59
CA THR A 156 -17.03 -12.22 -4.97
C THR A 156 -16.93 -13.49 -5.83
N LEU A 157 -17.13 -13.36 -7.15
CA LEU A 157 -17.01 -14.49 -8.07
C LEU A 157 -15.59 -15.08 -8.09
N LEU A 158 -14.57 -14.23 -8.15
CA LEU A 158 -13.17 -14.67 -8.16
C LEU A 158 -12.75 -15.27 -6.81
N SER A 159 -13.28 -14.76 -5.69
CA SER A 159 -13.04 -15.36 -4.36
C SER A 159 -13.64 -16.76 -4.30
N TRP A 160 -14.88 -16.92 -4.75
CA TRP A 160 -15.51 -18.24 -4.84
C TRP A 160 -14.74 -19.20 -5.76
N LEU A 161 -14.30 -18.74 -6.94
CA LEU A 161 -13.46 -19.55 -7.84
C LEU A 161 -12.12 -19.94 -7.20
N TYR A 162 -11.50 -19.03 -6.43
CA TYR A 162 -10.26 -19.32 -5.73
C TYR A 162 -10.44 -20.48 -4.74
N ASP A 163 -11.51 -20.44 -3.95
CA ASP A 163 -11.82 -21.48 -2.95
C ASP A 163 -12.12 -22.83 -3.62
N GLN A 164 -12.87 -22.85 -4.72
CA GLN A 164 -13.23 -24.10 -5.41
C GLN A 164 -12.03 -24.84 -6.00
N TYR A 165 -10.97 -24.10 -6.39
CA TYR A 165 -9.80 -24.67 -7.06
C TYR A 165 -8.53 -24.54 -6.21
N SER A 166 -8.66 -24.36 -4.90
CA SER A 166 -7.56 -24.21 -3.95
C SER A 166 -6.65 -25.44 -4.06
N SER A 167 -5.37 -25.25 -4.45
CA SER A 167 -4.29 -26.25 -4.70
C SER A 167 -3.85 -26.40 -6.16
N THR A 168 -4.54 -25.77 -7.11
CA THR A 168 -4.17 -25.83 -8.54
C THR A 168 -3.36 -24.62 -8.99
N PHE A 169 -2.59 -24.73 -10.08
CA PHE A 169 -1.99 -23.56 -10.77
C PHE A 169 -3.03 -22.49 -11.13
N PHE A 170 -4.27 -22.93 -11.43
CA PHE A 170 -5.39 -22.04 -11.69
C PHE A 170 -5.71 -21.13 -10.49
N SER A 171 -5.62 -21.62 -9.24
CA SER A 171 -5.81 -20.77 -8.05
C SER A 171 -4.79 -19.63 -7.95
N THR A 172 -3.54 -19.86 -8.36
CA THR A 172 -2.52 -18.81 -8.42
C THR A 172 -2.90 -17.73 -9.43
N PHE A 173 -3.34 -18.12 -10.63
CA PHE A 173 -3.81 -17.16 -11.63
C PHE A 173 -5.03 -16.36 -11.13
N VAL A 174 -6.02 -17.04 -10.55
CA VAL A 174 -7.21 -16.40 -9.97
C VAL A 174 -6.81 -15.41 -8.86
N SER A 175 -5.84 -15.75 -8.01
CA SER A 175 -5.39 -14.86 -6.93
C SER A 175 -4.77 -13.55 -7.45
N VAL A 176 -4.02 -13.61 -8.55
CA VAL A 176 -3.44 -12.43 -9.21
C VAL A 176 -4.55 -11.56 -9.80
N VAL A 177 -5.49 -12.17 -10.53
CA VAL A 177 -6.63 -11.44 -11.12
C VAL A 177 -7.50 -10.82 -10.02
N LEU A 178 -7.76 -11.55 -8.93
CA LEU A 178 -8.48 -11.05 -7.75
C LEU A 178 -7.76 -9.85 -7.13
N GLY A 179 -6.43 -9.92 -6.97
CA GLY A 179 -5.61 -8.78 -6.54
C GLY A 179 -5.80 -7.55 -7.42
N ILE A 180 -5.67 -7.71 -8.74
CA ILE A 180 -5.84 -6.62 -9.71
C ILE A 180 -7.23 -6.00 -9.63
N VAL A 181 -8.29 -6.82 -9.54
CA VAL A 181 -9.67 -6.33 -9.49
C VAL A 181 -9.97 -5.64 -8.15
N ALA A 182 -9.58 -6.24 -7.03
CA ALA A 182 -9.79 -5.72 -5.68
C ALA A 182 -9.09 -4.37 -5.49
N TYR A 183 -7.79 -4.32 -5.74
CA TYR A 183 -7.02 -3.08 -5.62
C TYR A 183 -7.31 -2.10 -6.76
N GLY A 184 -7.71 -2.57 -7.95
CA GLY A 184 -8.22 -1.75 -9.03
C GLY A 184 -9.51 -1.01 -8.65
N LEU A 185 -10.45 -1.68 -7.99
CA LEU A 185 -11.67 -1.06 -7.46
C LEU A 185 -11.34 0.01 -6.42
N LEU A 186 -10.42 -0.27 -5.50
CA LEU A 186 -9.95 0.71 -4.51
C LEU A 186 -9.31 1.94 -5.19
N ALA A 187 -8.46 1.75 -6.19
CA ALA A 187 -7.90 2.87 -6.95
C ALA A 187 -8.99 3.66 -7.69
N TYR A 188 -9.99 2.98 -8.25
CA TYR A 188 -11.14 3.63 -8.88
C TYR A 188 -11.93 4.48 -7.88
N LEU A 189 -12.17 3.98 -6.66
CA LEU A 189 -12.82 4.74 -5.58
C LEU A 189 -12.05 6.01 -5.23
N GLY A 190 -10.72 6.01 -5.32
CA GLY A 190 -9.92 7.21 -5.17
C GLY A 190 -10.22 8.31 -6.21
N MET A 191 -10.56 7.93 -7.45
CA MET A 191 -10.99 8.90 -8.48
C MET A 191 -12.39 9.43 -8.17
N VAL A 192 -13.29 8.54 -7.74
CA VAL A 192 -14.67 8.87 -7.34
C VAL A 192 -14.68 9.84 -6.16
N ALA A 193 -13.91 9.54 -5.11
CA ALA A 193 -13.87 10.30 -3.87
C ALA A 193 -13.43 11.76 -4.06
N LEU A 194 -12.58 12.03 -5.07
CA LEU A 194 -12.12 13.39 -5.41
C LEU A 194 -13.21 14.26 -6.03
N LYS A 195 -14.16 13.66 -6.76
CA LYS A 195 -15.15 14.38 -7.57
C LYS A 195 -16.52 14.44 -6.93
N GLN A 196 -16.82 13.51 -6.03
CA GLN A 196 -18.08 13.47 -5.32
C GLN A 196 -18.11 14.44 -4.13
N SER A 197 -19.32 14.77 -3.69
CA SER A 197 -19.53 15.59 -2.50
C SER A 197 -19.19 14.78 -1.24
N LYS A 198 -18.91 15.49 -0.13
CA LYS A 198 -18.68 14.87 1.19
C LYS A 198 -19.83 13.93 1.59
N LYS A 199 -21.08 14.35 1.32
CA LYS A 199 -22.28 13.54 1.60
C LYS A 199 -22.27 12.24 0.79
N GLN A 200 -21.92 12.30 -0.49
CA GLN A 200 -21.82 11.11 -1.34
C GLN A 200 -20.72 10.15 -0.87
N ASN A 201 -19.56 10.67 -0.46
CA ASN A 201 -18.48 9.85 0.11
C ASN A 201 -18.90 9.20 1.45
N LEU A 202 -19.66 9.90 2.29
CA LEU A 202 -20.22 9.31 3.53
C LEU A 202 -21.26 8.23 3.25
N VAL A 203 -22.10 8.40 2.22
CA VAL A 203 -23.02 7.33 1.81
C VAL A 203 -22.23 6.10 1.35
N LEU A 204 -21.20 6.27 0.51
CA LEU A 204 -20.35 5.14 0.09
C LEU A 204 -19.62 4.50 1.26
N THR A 205 -19.14 5.29 2.22
CA THR A 205 -18.56 4.80 3.48
C THR A 205 -19.55 3.87 4.20
N GLY A 206 -20.79 4.33 4.41
CA GLY A 206 -21.83 3.54 5.05
C GLY A 206 -22.14 2.26 4.30
N VAL A 207 -22.23 2.30 2.96
CA VAL A 207 -22.47 1.12 2.12
C VAL A 207 -21.36 0.08 2.28
N PHE A 208 -20.08 0.49 2.17
CA PHE A 208 -18.97 -0.46 2.30
C PHE A 208 -18.84 -1.02 3.73
N LEU A 209 -19.06 -0.21 4.77
CA LEU A 209 -19.06 -0.71 6.14
C LEU A 209 -20.23 -1.65 6.42
N LEU A 210 -21.41 -1.39 5.86
CA LEU A 210 -22.55 -2.30 5.92
C LEU A 210 -22.19 -3.65 5.27
N VAL A 211 -21.59 -3.64 4.07
CA VAL A 211 -21.15 -4.87 3.39
C VAL A 211 -20.14 -5.63 4.24
N TYR A 212 -19.17 -4.96 4.85
CA TYR A 212 -18.23 -5.59 5.77
C TYR A 212 -18.94 -6.26 6.96
N ILE A 213 -19.86 -5.55 7.62
CA ILE A 213 -20.63 -6.07 8.76
C ILE A 213 -21.47 -7.29 8.33
N MET A 214 -22.17 -7.21 7.20
CA MET A 214 -22.98 -8.30 6.66
C MET A 214 -22.13 -9.55 6.39
N LEU A 215 -20.97 -9.39 5.74
CA LEU A 215 -20.07 -10.51 5.47
C LEU A 215 -19.51 -11.12 6.76
N GLY A 216 -19.16 -10.28 7.74
CA GLY A 216 -18.69 -10.73 9.05
C GLY A 216 -19.73 -11.60 9.78
N TYR A 217 -21.00 -11.21 9.74
CA TYR A 217 -22.10 -12.04 10.27
C TYR A 217 -22.29 -13.33 9.47
N LEU A 218 -22.32 -13.26 8.13
CA LEU A 218 -22.54 -14.44 7.28
C LEU A 218 -21.43 -15.48 7.43
N ARG A 219 -20.20 -15.06 7.72
CA ARG A 219 -19.03 -15.93 7.88
C ARG A 219 -18.71 -16.27 9.33
N SER A 220 -19.39 -15.64 10.30
CA SER A 220 -19.04 -15.71 11.73
C SER A 220 -17.58 -15.34 12.02
N ASP A 221 -16.97 -14.49 11.18
CA ASP A 221 -15.59 -14.00 11.33
C ASP A 221 -15.53 -12.53 10.91
N PHE A 222 -15.22 -11.64 11.87
CA PHE A 222 -15.02 -10.21 11.64
C PHE A 222 -13.55 -9.85 11.38
N GLY A 223 -12.64 -10.83 11.38
CA GLY A 223 -11.25 -10.66 11.01
C GLY A 223 -11.12 -10.00 9.64
N VAL A 224 -10.35 -8.92 9.56
CA VAL A 224 -10.10 -8.20 8.31
C VAL A 224 -8.86 -8.76 7.63
N GLU A 225 -7.79 -9.00 8.40
CA GLU A 225 -6.51 -9.51 7.89
C GLU A 225 -6.62 -10.96 7.40
N THR A 226 -7.60 -11.73 7.90
CA THR A 226 -7.89 -13.10 7.42
C THR A 226 -8.18 -13.13 5.92
N PHE A 227 -8.88 -12.11 5.41
CA PHE A 227 -9.37 -12.05 4.03
C PHE A 227 -8.49 -11.19 3.12
N LYS A 228 -7.24 -10.95 3.51
CA LYS A 228 -6.29 -10.07 2.80
C LYS A 228 -5.54 -10.77 1.67
N PHE A 229 -5.30 -12.08 1.81
CA PHE A 229 -4.47 -12.86 0.90
C PHE A 229 -5.16 -14.17 0.48
N PRO A 230 -5.82 -14.20 -0.70
CA PRO A 230 -6.03 -13.08 -1.63
C PRO A 230 -7.06 -12.05 -1.09
N PRO A 231 -7.11 -10.82 -1.64
CA PRO A 231 -7.96 -9.76 -1.10
C PRO A 231 -9.44 -9.98 -1.49
N GLU A 232 -10.22 -10.54 -0.57
CA GLU A 232 -11.64 -10.76 -0.77
C GLU A 232 -12.49 -9.53 -0.46
N LEU A 233 -13.79 -9.62 -0.74
CA LEU A 233 -14.73 -8.51 -0.57
C LEU A 233 -14.80 -7.99 0.87
N GLN A 234 -14.66 -8.86 1.89
CA GLN A 234 -14.69 -8.42 3.29
C GLN A 234 -13.53 -7.45 3.62
N TYR A 235 -12.31 -7.79 3.19
CA TYR A 235 -11.14 -6.93 3.33
C TYR A 235 -11.28 -5.64 2.52
N VAL A 236 -11.72 -5.75 1.27
CA VAL A 236 -11.93 -4.59 0.38
C VAL A 236 -13.00 -3.65 0.93
N ALA A 237 -14.09 -4.18 1.47
CA ALA A 237 -15.19 -3.40 2.02
C ALA A 237 -14.78 -2.64 3.29
N TYR A 238 -14.09 -3.30 4.22
CA TYR A 238 -13.52 -2.62 5.40
C TYR A 238 -12.54 -1.52 4.98
N GLY A 239 -11.58 -1.87 4.12
CA GLY A 239 -10.56 -0.95 3.62
C GLY A 239 -11.14 0.26 2.90
N ALA A 240 -12.12 0.06 2.02
CA ALA A 240 -12.82 1.10 1.30
C ALA A 240 -13.60 2.02 2.24
N GLY A 241 -14.38 1.44 3.16
CA GLY A 241 -15.20 2.18 4.11
C GLY A 241 -14.36 3.12 4.97
N ILE A 242 -13.36 2.60 5.69
CA ILE A 242 -12.51 3.41 6.57
C ILE A 242 -11.69 4.43 5.77
N SER A 243 -11.17 4.06 4.60
CA SER A 243 -10.40 5.00 3.78
C SER A 243 -11.24 6.15 3.24
N LEU A 244 -12.48 5.90 2.80
CA LEU A 244 -13.41 6.95 2.35
C LEU A 244 -13.86 7.86 3.50
N LEU A 245 -14.06 7.28 4.69
CA LEU A 245 -14.32 8.04 5.91
C LEU A 245 -13.18 9.02 6.20
N LEU A 246 -11.95 8.50 6.26
CA LEU A 246 -10.74 9.31 6.48
C LEU A 246 -10.54 10.36 5.40
N PHE A 247 -10.79 10.03 4.13
CA PHE A 247 -10.75 10.99 3.02
C PHE A 247 -11.77 12.11 3.20
N THR A 248 -12.96 11.79 3.69
CA THR A 248 -14.01 12.79 3.93
C THR A 248 -13.69 13.67 5.13
N VAL A 249 -13.26 13.08 6.25
CA VAL A 249 -12.83 13.79 7.46
C VAL A 249 -11.69 14.75 7.11
N THR A 250 -10.66 14.29 6.41
CA THR A 250 -9.55 15.13 5.96
C THR A 250 -9.99 16.23 5.01
N THR A 251 -11.00 15.99 4.16
CA THR A 251 -11.60 17.05 3.33
C THR A 251 -12.36 18.11 4.15
N ILE A 252 -12.91 17.75 5.31
CA ILE A 252 -13.54 18.71 6.24
C ILE A 252 -12.47 19.57 6.90
N VAL A 253 -11.39 18.95 7.40
CA VAL A 253 -10.32 19.66 8.13
C VAL A 253 -9.23 20.24 7.22
N ASN A 254 -9.33 20.08 5.90
CA ASN A 254 -8.28 20.48 4.95
C ASN A 254 -7.88 21.97 5.07
N LYS A 255 -8.84 22.85 5.33
CA LYS A 255 -8.57 24.29 5.54
C LYS A 255 -7.57 24.53 6.68
N TYR A 256 -7.61 23.71 7.74
CA TYR A 256 -6.64 23.78 8.83
C TYR A 256 -5.26 23.29 8.38
N PHE A 257 -5.18 22.21 7.62
CA PHE A 257 -3.91 21.73 7.07
C PHE A 257 -3.28 22.73 6.10
N GLU A 258 -4.07 23.40 5.28
CA GLU A 258 -3.60 24.46 4.38
C GLU A 258 -3.07 25.67 5.16
N LYS A 259 -3.75 26.05 6.25
CA LYS A 259 -3.32 27.15 7.12
C LYS A 259 -2.02 26.83 7.86
N VAL A 260 -1.90 25.63 8.45
CA VAL A 260 -0.74 25.24 9.24
C VAL A 260 0.44 24.82 8.35
N ASN A 261 0.15 24.22 7.19
CA ASN A 261 1.13 23.71 6.22
C ASN A 261 2.26 22.89 6.87
N PRO A 262 1.95 21.77 7.57
CA PRO A 262 2.91 21.03 8.37
C PRO A 262 4.01 20.41 7.51
N LYS A 263 5.21 21.02 7.52
CA LYS A 263 6.37 20.59 6.72
C LYS A 263 6.79 19.14 7.01
N TRP A 264 6.71 18.70 8.26
CA TRP A 264 7.06 17.34 8.67
C TRP A 264 6.15 16.30 8.02
N LEU A 265 4.85 16.59 7.92
CA LEU A 265 3.86 15.70 7.32
C LEU A 265 4.04 15.62 5.81
N ILE A 266 4.30 16.76 5.17
CA ILE A 266 4.65 16.82 3.74
C ILE A 266 5.92 16.00 3.49
N TRP A 267 6.90 16.07 4.39
CA TRP A 267 8.13 15.30 4.30
C TRP A 267 7.87 13.79 4.43
N LEU A 268 7.03 13.35 5.39
CA LEU A 268 6.61 11.95 5.52
C LEU A 268 5.96 11.45 4.23
N SER A 269 4.99 12.19 3.69
CA SER A 269 4.31 11.83 2.44
C SER A 269 5.28 11.73 1.25
N LYS A 270 6.20 12.70 1.09
CA LYS A 270 7.18 12.70 -0.01
C LYS A 270 8.11 11.48 0.08
N ASN A 271 8.48 11.09 1.28
CA ASN A 271 9.49 10.06 1.53
C ASN A 271 8.90 8.71 1.94
N SER A 272 7.57 8.52 1.86
CA SER A 272 6.89 7.31 2.32
C SER A 272 7.47 6.02 1.72
N LEU A 273 7.89 6.06 0.45
CA LEU A 273 8.53 4.93 -0.21
C LEU A 273 9.92 4.61 0.39
N THR A 274 10.72 5.64 0.68
CA THR A 274 12.02 5.44 1.32
C THR A 274 11.87 4.95 2.76
N ILE A 275 10.92 5.53 3.51
CA ILE A 275 10.55 5.06 4.84
C ILE A 275 10.14 3.58 4.78
N TYR A 276 9.39 3.19 3.76
CA TYR A 276 9.04 1.79 3.52
C TYR A 276 10.27 0.91 3.30
N TYR A 277 11.27 1.30 2.52
CA TYR A 277 12.45 0.43 2.37
C TYR A 277 13.27 0.35 3.65
N VAL A 278 13.45 1.49 4.31
CA VAL A 278 14.33 1.62 5.46
C VAL A 278 13.78 0.91 6.70
N HIS A 279 12.45 0.91 6.92
CA HIS A 279 11.88 0.22 8.09
C HIS A 279 12.14 -1.28 8.08
N ILE A 280 12.28 -1.91 6.91
CA ILE A 280 12.58 -3.35 6.79
C ILE A 280 13.94 -3.69 7.40
N PHE A 281 14.93 -2.78 7.29
CA PHE A 281 16.21 -2.93 7.99
C PHE A 281 16.04 -2.78 9.51
N ALA A 282 15.26 -1.78 9.95
CA ALA A 282 15.01 -1.54 11.37
C ALA A 282 14.29 -2.71 12.05
N ILE A 283 13.36 -3.40 11.36
CA ILE A 283 12.67 -4.59 11.90
C ILE A 283 13.67 -5.65 12.34
N ARG A 284 14.73 -5.87 11.55
CA ARG A 284 15.75 -6.88 11.83
C ARG A 284 16.60 -6.56 13.06
N VAL A 285 16.75 -5.28 13.37
CA VAL A 285 17.44 -4.82 14.59
C VAL A 285 16.54 -5.01 15.80
N VAL A 286 15.28 -4.53 15.74
CA VAL A 286 14.33 -4.63 16.86
C VAL A 286 14.14 -6.06 17.33
N ASN A 287 13.99 -7.01 16.41
CA ASN A 287 13.76 -8.41 16.75
C ASN A 287 14.94 -9.08 17.48
N ARG A 288 16.10 -8.43 17.55
CA ARG A 288 17.29 -8.93 18.27
C ARG A 288 17.60 -8.18 19.56
N VAL A 289 16.85 -7.13 19.91
CA VAL A 289 17.08 -6.34 21.12
C VAL A 289 16.00 -6.69 22.16
N PRO A 290 16.31 -7.50 23.19
CA PRO A 290 15.30 -8.03 24.12
C PRO A 290 14.49 -6.94 24.83
N TYR A 291 15.13 -5.85 25.23
CA TYR A 291 14.48 -4.72 25.92
C TYR A 291 13.42 -4.02 25.07
N LEU A 292 13.58 -3.98 23.75
CA LEU A 292 12.59 -3.41 22.84
C LEU A 292 11.43 -4.37 22.60
N ASN A 293 11.64 -5.67 22.77
CA ASN A 293 10.68 -6.71 22.40
C ASN A 293 9.58 -6.97 23.45
N ARG A 294 9.60 -6.26 24.58
CA ARG A 294 8.65 -6.48 25.69
C ARG A 294 7.25 -5.95 25.40
N TRP A 295 7.15 -4.81 24.71
CA TRP A 295 5.90 -4.11 24.43
C TRP A 295 5.84 -3.72 22.95
N TRP A 296 4.70 -3.91 22.29
CA TRP A 296 4.58 -3.54 20.88
C TRP A 296 4.72 -2.02 20.69
N GLU A 297 4.31 -1.23 21.68
CA GLU A 297 4.43 0.23 21.69
C GLU A 297 5.91 0.67 21.62
N THR A 298 6.79 0.04 22.40
CA THR A 298 8.22 0.35 22.37
C THR A 298 8.87 -0.10 21.06
N ARG A 299 8.46 -1.27 20.52
CA ARG A 299 8.86 -1.71 19.18
C ARG A 299 8.45 -0.68 18.13
N TYR A 300 7.21 -0.19 18.21
CA TYR A 300 6.66 0.78 17.27
C TYR A 300 7.43 2.10 17.28
N LEU A 301 7.60 2.69 18.46
CA LEU A 301 8.28 3.98 18.63
C LEU A 301 9.72 3.90 18.15
N PHE A 302 10.43 2.82 18.47
CA PHE A 302 11.77 2.59 17.95
C PHE A 302 11.76 2.47 16.43
N LEU A 303 10.90 1.62 15.86
CA LEU A 303 10.84 1.37 14.43
C LEU A 303 10.52 2.62 13.62
N VAL A 304 9.52 3.39 14.06
CA VAL A 304 9.19 4.67 13.46
C VAL A 304 10.40 5.61 13.61
N GLY A 305 10.89 5.84 14.82
CA GLY A 305 12.01 6.74 15.08
C GLY A 305 13.24 6.43 14.25
N SER A 306 13.70 5.18 14.26
CA SER A 306 14.86 4.72 13.48
C SER A 306 14.62 4.86 11.98
N SER A 307 13.41 4.54 11.50
CA SER A 307 13.09 4.66 10.06
C SER A 307 13.09 6.11 9.59
N LEU A 308 12.62 7.04 10.42
CA LEU A 308 12.65 8.48 10.13
C LEU A 308 14.08 9.01 10.12
N VAL A 309 14.91 8.65 11.09
CA VAL A 309 16.31 9.05 11.18
C VAL A 309 17.11 8.51 10.00
N LEU A 310 17.02 7.22 9.71
CA LEU A 310 17.72 6.58 8.60
C LEU A 310 17.26 7.14 7.24
N THR A 311 15.96 7.43 7.08
CA THR A 311 15.45 8.10 5.88
C THR A 311 16.06 9.50 5.73
N TYR A 312 16.15 10.27 6.81
CA TYR A 312 16.77 11.60 6.79
C TYR A 312 18.24 11.53 6.37
N ILE A 313 19.01 10.60 6.95
CA ILE A 313 20.42 10.35 6.61
C ILE A 313 20.55 9.97 5.13
N TRP A 314 19.72 9.04 4.66
CA TRP A 314 19.72 8.60 3.26
C TRP A 314 19.48 9.76 2.29
N ILE A 315 18.51 10.64 2.58
CA ILE A 315 18.22 11.80 1.75
C ILE A 315 19.40 12.78 1.71
N LYS A 316 20.05 13.02 2.85
CA LYS A 316 21.25 13.87 2.93
C LYS A 316 22.39 13.29 2.09
N PHE A 317 22.65 11.99 2.21
CA PHE A 317 23.66 11.28 1.44
C PHE A 317 23.37 11.32 -0.08
N LYS A 318 22.12 11.05 -0.48
CA LYS A 318 21.70 11.09 -1.88
C LYS A 318 21.87 12.49 -2.50
N ASN A 319 21.61 13.55 -1.74
CA ASN A 319 21.75 14.92 -2.22
C ASN A 319 23.23 15.36 -2.30
N ALA A 320 24.09 14.83 -1.45
CA ALA A 320 25.53 15.13 -1.45
C ALA A 320 26.31 14.34 -2.51
N SER A 321 25.78 13.21 -2.99
CA SER A 321 26.45 12.32 -3.95
C SER A 321 26.02 12.58 -5.40
N ALA A 322 26.89 12.24 -6.36
CA ALA A 322 26.60 12.32 -7.81
C ALA A 322 25.41 11.44 -8.27
N LEU A 323 24.90 10.57 -7.39
CA LEU A 323 23.69 9.73 -7.56
C LEU A 323 22.44 10.53 -7.94
N ASN A 324 22.40 11.84 -7.67
CA ASN A 324 21.30 12.70 -8.08
C ASN A 324 21.11 12.78 -9.62
N ARG A 325 22.14 12.43 -10.41
CA ARG A 325 22.08 12.37 -11.89
C ARG A 325 21.55 11.05 -12.45
N LEU A 326 21.61 9.95 -11.68
CA LEU A 326 21.22 8.60 -12.15
C LEU A 326 19.72 8.29 -11.96
N PHE A 327 19.02 9.07 -11.12
CA PHE A 327 17.60 8.86 -10.76
C PHE A 327 16.66 9.98 -11.24
N LYS A 328 17.16 10.92 -12.06
CA LYS A 328 16.31 11.78 -12.91
C LYS A 328 16.04 11.06 -14.22
#